data_AF-A0A821XMB7-F1
#
_entry.id   AF-A0A821XMB7-F1
#
_cell.length_a   1.000
_cell.length_b   1.000
_cell.length_c   1.000
_cell.angle_alpha   90.00
_cell.angle_beta   90.00
_cell.angle_gamma   90.00
#
_symmetry.space_group_name_H-M   'P 1'
#
loop_
_entity.id
_entity.type
_entity.pdbx_description
1 polymer ?
#
loop_
_entity_poly.entity_id
_entity_poly.type
_entity_poly.pdbx_seq_one_letter_code
_entity_poly.pdbx_strand_id
1 'polypeptide(L)' 'NSLPEIIFINPHNRQHSLPISLKQTPPRKFRCEYVPREPGLHSVNVFFAGRPIPNSPYGVNVASCMYKKIILLHRI' A
#
# COMPACT_ATOMS: atom_id res chain seq x y z
N ASN A 1 -19.51 2.95 5.54
CA ASN A 1 -18.33 3.31 4.72
C ASN A 1 -17.08 2.83 5.42
N SER A 2 -16.69 1.58 5.17
CA SER A 2 -15.46 1.02 5.75
C SER A 2 -14.25 1.50 4.97
N LEU A 3 -13.14 1.78 5.64
CA LEU A 3 -11.86 2.02 4.98
C LEU A 3 -11.33 0.70 4.40
N PRO A 4 -10.56 0.73 3.29
CA PRO A 4 -9.83 -0.45 2.85
C PRO A 4 -8.76 -0.84 3.89
N GLU A 5 -8.50 -2.13 3.98
CA GLU A 5 -7.38 -2.70 4.72
C GLU A 5 -6.18 -2.81 3.77
N ILE A 6 -5.00 -2.37 4.22
CA ILE A 6 -3.79 -2.35 3.40
C ILE A 6 -2.65 -3.01 4.16
N ILE A 7 -2.07 -4.05 3.57
CA ILE A 7 -0.98 -4.84 4.15
C ILE A 7 0.26 -4.67 3.27
N PHE A 8 1.33 -4.12 3.87
CA PHE A 8 2.63 -4.01 3.22
C PHE A 8 3.51 -5.20 3.61
N ILE A 9 4.05 -5.87 2.61
CA ILE A 9 5.01 -6.96 2.76
C ILE A 9 6.32 -6.49 2.16
N ASN A 10 7.39 -6.55 2.94
CA ASN A 10 8.73 -6.19 2.48
C ASN A 10 9.38 -7.32 1.66
N PRO A 11 10.53 -7.07 1.01
CA PRO A 11 11.27 -8.08 0.25
C PRO A 11 11.65 -9.34 1.03
N HIS A 12 11.67 -9.28 2.37
CA HIS A 12 11.96 -10.40 3.26
C HIS A 12 10.70 -11.13 3.75
N ASN A 13 9.55 -10.92 3.11
CA ASN A 13 8.25 -11.48 3.50
C ASN A 13 7.81 -11.14 4.93
N ARG A 14 8.35 -10.07 5.50
CA ARG A 14 7.91 -9.54 6.79
C ARG A 14 6.77 -8.56 6.54
N GLN A 15 5.66 -8.81 7.21
CA GLN A 15 4.54 -7.88 7.24
C GLN A 15 4.94 -6.64 8.04
N HIS A 16 4.88 -5.48 7.39
CA HIS A 16 4.95 -4.19 8.06
C HIS A 16 3.54 -3.60 8.13
N SER A 17 3.10 -3.30 9.35
CA SER A 17 1.66 -3.28 9.62
C SER A 17 0.92 -1.99 9.31
N LEU A 18 1.53 -0.88 8.89
CA LEU A 18 0.77 0.36 8.77
C LEU A 18 1.23 1.27 7.63
N PRO A 19 0.33 1.72 6.74
CA PRO A 19 0.55 2.97 6.04
C PRO A 19 0.54 4.13 7.04
N ILE A 20 1.43 5.09 6.83
CA ILE A 20 1.56 6.31 7.64
C ILE A 20 0.30 7.18 7.50
N SER A 21 -0.44 7.04 6.39
CA SER A 21 -1.70 7.75 6.17
C SER A 21 -2.56 7.01 5.15
N LEU A 22 -3.83 6.79 5.49
CA LEU A 22 -4.88 6.36 4.57
C LEU A 22 -5.98 7.43 4.54
N LYS A 23 -6.17 8.08 3.39
CA LYS A 23 -7.17 9.15 3.24
C LYS A 23 -8.11 8.87 2.08
N GLN A 24 -9.41 8.99 2.29
CA GLN A 24 -10.37 9.00 1.19
C GLN A 24 -10.29 10.34 0.46
N THR A 25 -10.00 10.32 -0.84
CA THR A 25 -10.03 11.49 -1.72
C THR A 25 -11.29 11.45 -2.60
N PRO A 26 -12.07 12.54 -2.68
CA PRO A 26 -13.26 12.57 -3.54
C PRO A 26 -12.91 12.52 -5.05
N PRO A 27 -13.75 11.89 -5.91
CA PRO A 27 -14.82 10.96 -5.58
C PRO A 27 -14.31 9.50 -5.50
N ARG A 28 -14.55 8.83 -4.36
CA ARG A 28 -14.28 7.39 -4.11
C ARG A 28 -12.85 6.90 -4.36
N LYS A 29 -11.85 7.77 -4.28
CA LYS A 29 -10.45 7.36 -4.30
C LYS A 29 -9.91 7.22 -2.88
N PHE A 30 -8.91 6.37 -2.69
CA PHE A 30 -8.19 6.23 -1.43
C PHE A 30 -6.71 6.47 -1.69
N ARG A 31 -6.10 7.33 -0.88
CA ARG A 31 -4.68 7.67 -0.88
C ARG A 31 -3.96 6.93 0.25
N CYS A 32 -3.28 5.88 -0.16
CA CYS A 32 -2.20 5.15 0.46
C CYS A 32 -0.92 5.98 0.66
N GLU A 33 -0.29 6.04 1.84
CA GLU A 33 1.06 6.59 1.98
C GLU A 33 1.95 5.73 2.89
N TYR A 34 3.10 5.29 2.37
CA TYR A 34 4.07 4.44 3.09
C TYR A 34 5.52 4.89 2.85
N VAL A 35 6.39 4.78 3.86
CA VAL A 35 7.84 5.03 3.71
C VAL A 35 8.58 3.70 3.86
N PRO A 36 9.16 3.16 2.77
CA PRO A 36 9.92 1.92 2.84
C PRO A 36 11.21 2.12 3.63
N ARG A 37 11.61 1.08 4.37
CA ARG A 37 12.84 1.08 5.19
C ARG A 37 14.02 0.38 4.53
N GLU A 38 13.75 -0.41 3.50
CA GLU A 38 14.74 -1.22 2.80
C GLU A 38 14.48 -1.20 1.29
N PRO A 39 15.51 -1.39 0.46
CA PRO A 39 15.34 -1.55 -0.99
C PRO A 39 14.81 -2.93 -1.35
N GLY A 40 14.21 -3.03 -2.53
CA GLY A 40 13.75 -4.29 -3.13
C GLY A 40 12.25 -4.29 -3.46
N LEU A 41 11.77 -5.44 -3.95
CA LEU A 41 10.37 -5.63 -4.32
C LEU A 41 9.48 -5.79 -3.08
N HIS A 42 8.68 -4.76 -2.80
CA HIS A 42 7.63 -4.79 -1.80
C HIS A 42 6.31 -5.24 -2.44
N SER A 43 5.43 -5.83 -1.64
CA SER A 43 4.07 -6.17 -2.05
C SER A 43 3.07 -5.37 -1.22
N VAL A 44 2.15 -4.70 -1.90
CA VAL A 44 1.07 -3.91 -1.29
C VAL A 44 -0.24 -4.64 -1.56
N ASN A 45 -0.83 -5.20 -0.50
CA ASN A 45 -2.07 -5.95 -0.58
C ASN A 45 -3.20 -5.03 -0.12
N VAL A 46 -4.26 -4.92 -0.91
CA VAL A 46 -5.39 -4.05 -0.62
C VAL A 46 -6.66 -4.88 -0.57
N PHE A 47 -7.38 -4.77 0.53
CA PHE A 47 -8.62 -5.48 0.79
C PHE A 47 -9.74 -4.50 1.07
N PHE A 48 -10.95 -4.84 0.63
CA PHE A 48 -12.17 -4.13 0.97
C PHE A 48 -13.21 -5.14 1.44
N ALA A 49 -13.77 -4.92 2.64
CA ALA A 49 -14.69 -5.84 3.29
C ALA A 49 -14.14 -7.29 3.35
N GLY A 50 -12.85 -7.44 3.67
CA GLY A 50 -12.17 -8.74 3.78
C GLY A 50 -11.88 -9.43 2.44
N ARG A 51 -12.13 -8.78 1.29
CA ARG A 51 -11.86 -9.32 -0.05
C ARG A 51 -10.79 -8.52 -0.77
N PRO A 52 -9.85 -9.17 -1.49
CA PRO A 52 -8.85 -8.45 -2.27
C PRO A 52 -9.54 -7.65 -3.39
N ILE A 53 -9.09 -6.42 -3.61
CA ILE A 53 -9.55 -5.61 -4.75
C ILE A 53 -8.89 -6.11 -6.04
N PRO A 54 -9.45 -5.78 -7.23
CA PRO A 54 -8.79 -6.06 -8.49
C PRO A 54 -7.38 -5.47 -8.54
N ASN A 55 -6.42 -6.26 -9.03
CA ASN A 55 -4.99 -5.94 -9.16
C ASN A 55 -4.20 -5.90 -7.84
N SER A 56 -4.81 -6.23 -6.70
CA SER A 56 -4.05 -6.58 -5.49
C SER A 56 -3.52 -8.01 -5.63
N PRO A 57 -2.25 -8.29 -5.29
CA PRO A 57 -1.26 -7.37 -4.75
C PRO A 57 -0.55 -6.52 -5.80
N TYR A 58 -0.10 -5.32 -5.39
CA TYR A 58 0.73 -4.43 -6.19
C TYR A 58 2.21 -4.61 -5.84
N GLY A 59 3.04 -4.95 -6.83
CA GLY A 59 4.50 -4.97 -6.69
C GLY A 59 5.08 -3.56 -6.77
N VAL A 60 5.86 -3.16 -5.76
CA VAL A 60 6.53 -1.86 -5.70
C VAL A 60 8.02 -2.06 -5.52
N ASN A 61 8.80 -1.76 -6.55
CA ASN A 61 10.26 -1.85 -6.47
C ASN A 61 10.84 -0.59 -5.84
N VAL A 62 11.52 -0.73 -4.71
CA VAL A 62 12.16 0.38 -3.98
C VAL A 62 13.67 0.38 -4.25
N ALA A 63 14.19 1.49 -4.78
CA ALA A 63 15.62 1.68 -4.99
C ALA A 63 16.33 2.19 -3.72
N SER A 64 17.59 1.81 -3.52
CA SER A 64 18.40 2.12 -2.32
C SER A 64 18.55 3.61 -2.02
N CYS A 65 18.55 4.47 -3.04
CA CYS A 65 18.67 5.92 -2.90
C CYS A 65 17.32 6.65 -2.77
N MET A 66 16.20 5.93 -2.79
CA MET A 66 14.86 6.52 -2.67
C MET A 66 14.06 5.87 -1.55
N TYR A 67 14.28 6.32 -0.30
CA TYR A 67 13.30 6.17 0.79
C TYR A 67 12.13 7.15 0.59
N LYS A 68 11.55 7.20 -0.63
CA LYS A 68 10.43 8.08 -0.94
C LYS A 68 9.12 7.47 -0.47
N LYS A 69 8.20 8.36 -0.13
CA LYS A 69 6.82 8.05 0.20
C LYS A 69 6.12 7.39 -1.00
N ILE A 70 5.74 6.12 -0.88
CA ILE A 70 4.92 5.40 -1.85
C ILE A 70 3.49 5.91 -1.70
N ILE A 71 2.91 6.47 -2.77
CA ILE A 71 1.53 6.94 -2.81
C ILE A 71 0.71 6.02 -3.69
N LEU A 72 -0.26 5.34 -3.11
CA LEU A 72 -1.17 4.44 -3.83
C LEU A 72 -2.55 5.10 -3.91
N LEU A 73 -3.06 5.37 -5.12
CA LEU A 73 -4.39 5.93 -5.34
C LEU A 73 -5.29 4.91 -6.03
N HIS A 74 -6.35 4.44 -5.35
CA HIS A 74 -7.32 3.52 -5.96
C HIS A 74 -8.75 3.95 -5.78
N ARG A 75 -9.57 3.66 -6.80
CA ARG A 75 -11.02 3.80 -6.75
C ARG A 75 -11.63 2.50 -6.22
N ILE A 76 -12.42 2.59 -5.16
CA ILE A 76 -13.18 1.47 -4.58
C ILE A 76 -14.67 1.66 -4.87
#